data_AF-A0A229R6Y4-F1
#
_entry.id   AF-A0A229R6Y4-F1
#
_cell.length_a   1.000
_cell.length_b   1.000
_cell.length_c   1.000
_cell.angle_alpha   90.00
_cell.angle_beta   90.00
_cell.angle_gamma   90.00
#
_symmetry.space_group_name_H-M   'P 1'
#
loop_
_entity.id
_entity.type
_entity.pdbx_description
1 polymer ?
#
loop_
_entity_poly.entity_id
_entity_poly.type
_entity_poly.pdbx_seq_one_letter_code
_entity_poly.pdbx_strand_id
1 'polypeptide(L)'
;GGEIDWMRVPDPVSVARPDEKPRAGDRFGDLVASPAVVRLAAAHGIEAETGADAVAKAREQKNEPFLDDLARRVAGGAAGLIAVVDPELVLLSGDTSRAGGDEFAALVAKRLHELVLPRTPVGVASVQGNAVREGALQSALATVRRDVFGVNTPSLLGSRRSGAGEPHPIVAIPDSRTEPPSPAPTN
;
A
#
# COMPACT_ATOMS: atom_id res chain seq x y z
N GLY A 1 7.88 7.86 11.60
CA GLY A 1 6.96 6.81 12.05
C GLY A 1 5.87 6.70 11.02
N GLY A 2 5.78 5.57 10.33
CA GLY A 2 4.80 5.31 9.27
C GLY A 2 3.83 4.21 9.68
N GLU A 3 3.30 4.30 10.90
CA GLU A 3 2.40 3.29 11.45
C GLU A 3 0.95 3.70 11.21
N ILE A 4 0.24 2.88 10.42
CA ILE A 4 -1.15 3.14 9.98
C ILE A 4 -2.16 3.08 11.12
N ASP A 5 -1.79 2.41 12.22
CA ASP A 5 -2.64 2.18 13.39
C ASP A 5 -3.10 3.48 14.06
N TRP A 6 -2.28 4.54 13.94
CA TRP A 6 -2.53 5.86 14.53
C TRP A 6 -3.42 6.77 13.70
N MET A 7 -3.74 6.41 12.46
CA MET A 7 -4.57 7.25 11.61
C MET A 7 -5.98 7.32 12.18
N ARG A 8 -6.56 8.53 12.21
CA ARG A 8 -7.95 8.70 12.63
C ARG A 8 -8.89 8.38 11.47
N VAL A 9 -9.82 7.46 11.72
CA VAL A 9 -10.82 7.03 10.74
C VAL A 9 -12.21 7.32 11.31
N PRO A 10 -13.09 8.00 10.56
CA PRO A 10 -14.49 8.16 10.96
C PRO A 10 -15.13 6.79 11.16
N ASP A 11 -15.73 6.54 12.34
CA ASP A 11 -16.45 5.30 12.60
C ASP A 11 -17.88 5.39 12.05
N PRO A 12 -18.27 4.58 11.04
CA PRO A 12 -19.59 4.65 10.40
C PRO A 12 -20.76 4.58 11.39
N VAL A 13 -20.62 3.78 12.45
CA VAL A 13 -21.62 3.62 13.52
C VAL A 13 -21.81 4.91 14.32
N SER A 14 -20.73 5.67 14.50
CA SER A 14 -20.72 6.93 15.23
C SER A 14 -21.16 8.11 14.35
N VAL A 15 -20.82 8.12 13.04
CA VAL A 15 -21.22 9.21 12.11
C VAL A 15 -22.72 9.18 11.80
N ALA A 16 -23.39 8.03 11.98
CA ALA A 16 -24.82 7.88 11.76
C ALA A 16 -25.70 8.52 12.87
N ARG A 17 -25.12 9.02 13.97
CA ARG A 17 -25.86 9.70 15.04
C ARG A 17 -26.07 11.18 14.71
N PRO A 18 -27.30 11.62 14.37
CA PRO A 18 -27.55 12.97 13.83
C PRO A 18 -27.27 14.10 14.84
N ASP A 19 -27.26 13.78 16.13
CA ASP A 19 -27.31 14.75 17.22
C ASP A 19 -25.95 14.97 17.92
N GLU A 20 -24.90 14.25 17.51
CA GLU A 20 -23.54 14.41 18.03
C GLU A 20 -22.65 15.16 17.01
N LYS A 21 -21.79 16.06 17.51
CA LYS A 21 -20.76 16.68 16.67
C LYS A 21 -19.87 15.59 16.05
N PRO A 22 -19.50 15.69 14.76
CA PRO A 22 -18.59 14.74 14.14
C PRO A 22 -17.30 14.65 14.95
N ARG A 23 -17.05 13.50 15.57
CA ARG A 23 -15.78 13.24 16.25
C ARG A 23 -14.70 13.13 15.18
N ALA A 24 -13.46 13.47 15.53
CA ALA A 24 -12.31 13.40 14.62
C ALA A 24 -11.97 11.98 14.12
N GLY A 25 -12.79 10.97 14.42
CA GLY A 25 -12.50 9.56 14.21
C GLY A 25 -11.71 8.94 15.37
N ASP A 26 -11.89 7.64 15.55
CA ASP A 26 -11.06 6.83 16.44
C ASP A 26 -9.81 6.35 15.69
N ARG A 27 -8.81 5.83 16.43
CA ARG A 27 -7.63 5.25 15.80
C ARG A 27 -8.04 4.04 14.97
N PHE A 28 -7.45 3.91 13.78
CA PHE A 28 -7.73 2.81 12.88
C PHE A 28 -7.58 1.46 13.57
N GLY A 29 -6.51 1.26 14.33
CA GLY A 29 -6.27 0.06 15.13
C GLY A 29 -7.40 -0.28 16.09
N ASP A 30 -7.87 0.73 16.82
CA ASP A 30 -8.95 0.58 17.80
C ASP A 30 -10.29 0.20 17.12
N LEU A 31 -10.47 0.53 15.84
CA LEU A 31 -11.69 0.26 15.07
C LEU A 31 -11.72 -1.11 14.39
N VAL A 32 -10.55 -1.65 14.03
CA VAL A 32 -10.41 -2.96 13.36
C VAL A 32 -9.92 -4.07 14.29
N ALA A 33 -9.55 -3.75 15.52
CA ALA A 33 -9.24 -4.74 16.55
C ALA A 33 -10.44 -5.66 16.82
N SER A 34 -10.16 -6.94 17.09
CA SER A 34 -11.19 -7.98 17.31
C SER A 34 -12.32 -7.55 18.27
N PRO A 35 -12.06 -6.96 19.45
CA PRO A 35 -13.13 -6.51 20.34
C PRO A 35 -14.03 -5.42 19.74
N ALA A 36 -13.49 -4.56 18.88
CA ALA A 36 -14.26 -3.52 18.19
C ALA A 36 -15.10 -4.06 17.03
N VAL A 37 -14.60 -5.09 16.35
CA VAL A 37 -15.37 -5.84 15.35
C VAL A 37 -16.52 -6.60 16.02
N VAL A 38 -16.29 -7.22 17.19
CA VAL A 38 -17.37 -7.87 17.97
C VAL A 38 -18.43 -6.86 18.40
N ARG A 39 -18.04 -5.67 18.88
CA ARG A 39 -19.01 -4.61 19.22
C ARG A 39 -19.81 -4.14 18.00
N LEU A 40 -19.17 -4.03 16.84
CA LEU A 40 -19.86 -3.71 15.59
C LEU A 40 -20.85 -4.81 15.22
N ALA A 41 -20.44 -6.08 15.35
CA ALA A 41 -21.29 -7.24 15.06
C ALA A 41 -22.54 -7.24 15.96
N ALA A 42 -22.38 -6.96 17.25
CA ALA A 42 -23.48 -6.85 18.19
C ALA A 42 -24.47 -5.72 17.82
N ALA A 43 -23.97 -4.58 17.32
CA ALA A 43 -24.83 -3.49 16.83
C ALA A 43 -25.67 -3.90 15.60
N HIS A 44 -25.22 -4.91 14.85
CA HIS A 44 -25.91 -5.53 13.72
C HIS A 44 -26.66 -6.82 14.09
N GLY A 45 -26.79 -7.13 15.39
CA GLY A 45 -27.53 -8.30 15.88
C GLY A 45 -26.77 -9.63 15.79
N ILE A 46 -25.46 -9.61 15.60
CA ILE A 46 -24.61 -10.80 15.53
C ILE A 46 -23.87 -11.00 16.85
N GLU A 47 -24.13 -12.11 17.52
CA GLU A 47 -23.38 -12.53 18.71
C GLU A 47 -22.12 -13.31 18.31
N ALA A 48 -20.95 -12.80 18.69
CA ALA A 48 -19.67 -13.40 18.34
C ALA A 48 -18.63 -13.25 19.45
N GLU A 49 -17.71 -14.22 19.53
CA GLU A 49 -16.64 -14.22 20.53
C GLU A 49 -15.38 -13.48 20.04
N THR A 50 -15.16 -13.47 18.73
CA THR A 50 -14.01 -12.83 18.09
C THR A 50 -14.42 -12.12 16.80
N GLY A 51 -13.58 -11.22 16.29
CA GLY A 51 -13.84 -10.58 15.01
C GLY A 51 -13.88 -11.55 13.83
N ALA A 52 -13.11 -12.64 13.87
CA ALA A 52 -13.17 -13.68 12.84
C ALA A 52 -14.50 -14.48 12.91
N ASP A 53 -14.93 -14.83 14.12
CA ASP A 53 -16.24 -15.46 14.37
C ASP A 53 -17.39 -14.54 13.92
N ALA A 54 -17.30 -13.24 14.21
CA ALA A 54 -18.28 -12.25 13.77
C ALA A 54 -18.45 -12.21 12.25
N VAL A 55 -17.33 -12.20 11.51
CA VAL A 55 -17.36 -12.20 10.04
C VAL A 55 -17.87 -13.52 9.49
N ALA A 56 -17.47 -14.66 10.06
CA ALA A 56 -17.97 -15.96 9.64
C ALA A 56 -19.50 -16.07 9.81
N LYS A 57 -20.01 -15.71 11.00
CA LYS A 57 -21.45 -15.68 11.30
C LYS A 57 -22.21 -14.70 10.42
N ALA A 58 -21.65 -13.52 10.15
CA ALA A 58 -22.26 -12.55 9.26
C ALA A 58 -22.47 -13.11 7.85
N ARG A 59 -21.48 -13.84 7.31
CA ARG A 59 -21.60 -14.49 5.99
C ARG A 59 -22.65 -15.60 5.98
N GLU A 60 -22.67 -16.45 7.02
CA GLU A 60 -23.69 -17.49 7.18
C GLU A 60 -25.11 -16.90 7.24
N GLN A 61 -25.26 -15.77 7.94
CA GLN A 61 -26.53 -15.05 8.11
C GLN A 61 -26.85 -14.11 6.93
N LYS A 62 -25.94 -13.96 5.96
CA LYS A 62 -26.02 -12.97 4.87
C LYS A 62 -26.26 -11.54 5.36
N ASN A 63 -25.61 -11.18 6.46
CA ASN A 63 -25.69 -9.84 7.07
C ASN A 63 -24.74 -8.88 6.34
N GLU A 64 -25.16 -8.45 5.15
CA GLU A 64 -24.44 -7.46 4.33
C GLU A 64 -24.18 -6.14 5.04
N PRO A 65 -25.11 -5.55 5.83
CA PRO A 65 -24.86 -4.28 6.52
C PRO A 65 -23.64 -4.29 7.44
N PHE A 66 -23.45 -5.37 8.21
CA PHE A 66 -22.26 -5.53 9.05
C PHE A 66 -20.97 -5.60 8.23
N LEU A 67 -20.96 -6.43 7.18
CA LEU A 67 -19.78 -6.60 6.33
C LEU A 67 -19.43 -5.29 5.61
N ASP A 68 -20.44 -4.51 5.20
CA ASP A 68 -20.27 -3.20 4.59
C ASP A 68 -19.64 -2.19 5.55
N ASP A 69 -20.14 -2.10 6.79
CA ASP A 69 -19.61 -1.19 7.80
C ASP A 69 -18.16 -1.55 8.19
N LEU A 70 -17.88 -2.84 8.32
CA LEU A 70 -16.52 -3.30 8.56
C LEU A 70 -15.61 -2.97 7.38
N ALA A 71 -16.08 -3.16 6.14
CA ALA A 71 -15.34 -2.82 4.93
C ALA A 71 -15.06 -1.31 4.84
N ARG A 72 -16.00 -0.46 5.25
CA ARG A 72 -15.80 1.01 5.34
C ARG A 72 -14.72 1.38 6.35
N ARG A 73 -14.68 0.72 7.52
CA ARG A 73 -13.61 0.95 8.51
C ARG A 73 -12.24 0.61 7.91
N VAL A 74 -12.12 -0.57 7.29
CA VAL A 74 -10.87 -1.01 6.64
C VAL A 74 -10.46 -0.08 5.50
N ALA A 75 -11.39 0.27 4.62
CA ALA A 75 -11.14 1.18 3.50
C ALA A 75 -10.73 2.58 3.97
N GLY A 76 -11.35 3.10 5.02
CA GLY A 76 -10.98 4.40 5.62
C GLY A 76 -9.55 4.41 6.15
N GLY A 77 -9.11 3.30 6.76
CA GLY A 77 -7.72 3.12 7.19
C GLY A 77 -6.72 2.96 6.05
N ALA A 78 -7.14 2.34 4.95
CA ALA A 78 -6.27 2.11 3.80
C ALA A 78 -6.17 3.32 2.86
N ALA A 79 -7.20 4.17 2.80
CA ALA A 79 -7.31 5.27 1.84
C ALA A 79 -6.12 6.24 1.90
N GLY A 80 -5.71 6.66 3.10
CA GLY A 80 -4.58 7.59 3.26
C GLY A 80 -3.26 7.02 2.75
N LEU A 81 -3.02 5.71 2.95
CA LEU A 81 -1.83 5.04 2.44
C LEU A 81 -1.86 4.92 0.91
N ILE A 82 -3.01 4.49 0.37
CA ILE A 82 -3.16 4.18 -1.06
C ILE A 82 -3.12 5.46 -1.89
N ALA A 83 -3.70 6.55 -1.40
CA ALA A 83 -3.64 7.85 -2.06
C ALA A 83 -2.21 8.43 -2.17
N VAL A 84 -1.29 7.98 -1.32
CA VAL A 84 0.10 8.48 -1.28
C VAL A 84 1.08 7.53 -1.96
N VAL A 85 1.00 6.24 -1.63
CA VAL A 85 1.95 5.21 -2.08
C VAL A 85 1.59 4.65 -3.46
N ASP A 86 0.31 4.66 -3.82
CA ASP A 86 -0.24 4.05 -5.06
C ASP A 86 0.29 2.62 -5.33
N PRO A 87 0.03 1.67 -4.41
CA PRO A 87 0.47 0.30 -4.60
C PRO A 87 -0.31 -0.40 -5.72
N GLU A 88 0.34 -1.36 -6.39
CA GLU A 88 -0.27 -2.18 -7.43
C GLU A 88 -1.26 -3.23 -6.86
N LEU A 89 -1.16 -3.58 -5.58
CA LEU A 89 -2.02 -4.56 -4.91
C LEU A 89 -2.03 -4.35 -3.39
N VAL A 90 -3.19 -4.55 -2.75
CA VAL A 90 -3.35 -4.60 -1.29
C VAL A 90 -3.78 -5.99 -0.86
N LEU A 91 -3.07 -6.56 0.12
CA LEU A 91 -3.42 -7.86 0.70
C LEU A 91 -3.89 -7.71 2.16
N LEU A 92 -5.15 -8.07 2.40
CA LEU A 92 -5.74 -8.11 3.73
C LEU A 92 -5.23 -9.34 4.47
N SER A 93 -4.58 -9.11 5.61
CA SER A 93 -4.02 -10.15 6.46
C SER A 93 -4.83 -10.32 7.75
N GLY A 94 -4.58 -11.42 8.47
CA GLY A 94 -5.24 -11.72 9.75
C GLY A 94 -6.51 -12.56 9.61
N ASP A 95 -6.95 -13.13 10.72
CA ASP A 95 -8.01 -14.14 10.75
C ASP A 95 -9.38 -13.57 10.37
N THR A 96 -9.66 -12.31 10.69
CA THR A 96 -10.89 -11.61 10.28
C THR A 96 -10.98 -11.48 8.77
N SER A 97 -9.90 -11.04 8.12
CA SER A 97 -9.83 -10.95 6.64
C SER A 97 -9.97 -12.32 6.00
N ARG A 98 -9.38 -13.36 6.60
CA ARG A 98 -9.48 -14.74 6.12
C ARG A 98 -10.88 -15.33 6.25
N ALA A 99 -11.56 -15.08 7.36
CA ALA A 99 -12.96 -15.47 7.55
C ALA A 99 -13.89 -14.80 6.51
N GLY A 100 -13.57 -13.54 6.15
CA GLY A 100 -14.29 -12.78 5.13
C GLY A 100 -14.03 -13.23 3.69
N GLY A 101 -12.81 -13.72 3.41
CA GLY A 101 -12.43 -14.21 2.08
C GLY A 101 -12.54 -13.16 0.98
N ASP A 102 -12.65 -13.63 -0.27
CA ASP A 102 -12.69 -12.77 -1.46
C ASP A 102 -13.92 -11.85 -1.49
N GLU A 103 -15.03 -12.30 -0.90
CA GLU A 103 -16.26 -11.51 -0.76
C GLU A 103 -16.02 -10.25 0.07
N PHE A 104 -15.39 -10.40 1.25
CA PHE A 104 -15.04 -9.26 2.07
C PHE A 104 -13.97 -8.37 1.40
N ALA A 105 -12.98 -8.97 0.74
CA ALA A 105 -11.98 -8.21 0.00
C ALA A 105 -12.60 -7.36 -1.13
N ALA A 106 -13.61 -7.89 -1.83
CA ALA A 106 -14.35 -7.15 -2.86
C ALA A 106 -15.14 -5.98 -2.26
N LEU A 107 -15.76 -6.16 -1.09
CA LEU A 107 -16.43 -5.06 -0.37
C LEU A 107 -15.43 -3.97 0.03
N VAL A 108 -14.26 -4.34 0.56
CA VAL A 108 -13.19 -3.38 0.90
C VAL A 108 -12.71 -2.63 -0.35
N ALA A 109 -12.46 -3.32 -1.46
CA ALA A 109 -12.06 -2.70 -2.72
C ALA A 109 -13.10 -1.67 -3.20
N LYS A 110 -14.38 -2.05 -3.18
CA LYS A 110 -15.49 -1.17 -3.56
C LYS A 110 -15.51 0.10 -2.71
N ARG A 111 -15.44 -0.03 -1.38
CA ARG A 111 -15.44 1.12 -0.46
C ARG A 111 -14.19 1.97 -0.58
N LEU A 112 -13.05 1.36 -0.85
CA LEU A 112 -11.82 2.08 -1.09
C LEU A 112 -11.91 2.93 -2.37
N HIS A 113 -12.46 2.39 -3.46
CA HIS A 113 -12.62 3.10 -4.73
C HIS A 113 -13.60 4.28 -4.66
N GLU A 114 -14.45 4.34 -3.63
CA GLU A 114 -15.27 5.51 -3.30
C GLU A 114 -14.45 6.63 -2.62
N LEU A 115 -13.35 6.28 -1.95
CA LEU A 115 -12.53 7.20 -1.15
C LEU A 115 -11.29 7.72 -1.88
N VAL A 116 -10.72 6.93 -2.80
CA VAL A 116 -9.47 7.28 -3.50
C VAL A 116 -9.59 7.12 -5.01
N LEU A 117 -8.77 7.87 -5.76
CA LEU A 117 -8.73 7.81 -7.21
C LEU A 117 -8.12 6.49 -7.73
N PRO A 118 -6.98 5.97 -7.18
CA PRO A 118 -6.44 4.70 -7.61
C PRO A 118 -7.44 3.55 -7.48
N ARG A 119 -7.42 2.65 -8.47
CA ARG A 119 -8.28 1.46 -8.52
C ARG A 119 -7.51 0.21 -8.11
N THR A 120 -6.67 0.35 -7.08
CA THR A 120 -5.83 -0.73 -6.58
C THR A 120 -6.68 -1.96 -6.24
N PRO A 121 -6.35 -3.14 -6.78
CA PRO A 121 -6.97 -4.41 -6.39
C PRO A 121 -6.75 -4.72 -4.91
N VAL A 122 -7.72 -5.39 -4.30
CA VAL A 122 -7.63 -5.88 -2.92
C VAL A 122 -7.87 -7.39 -2.92
N GLY A 123 -6.99 -8.14 -2.26
CA GLY A 123 -7.11 -9.59 -2.08
C GLY A 123 -6.87 -10.01 -0.63
N VAL A 124 -7.06 -11.28 -0.32
CA VAL A 124 -6.76 -11.85 1.00
C VAL A 124 -5.40 -12.56 0.96
N ALA A 125 -4.57 -12.34 1.97
CA ALA A 125 -3.30 -13.03 2.09
C ALA A 125 -3.51 -14.54 2.34
N SER A 126 -2.95 -15.37 1.46
CA SER A 126 -3.07 -16.84 1.53
C SER A 126 -2.12 -17.50 2.54
N VAL A 127 -1.11 -16.78 3.03
CA VAL A 127 -0.11 -17.34 3.95
C VAL A 127 -0.72 -17.53 5.34
N GLN A 128 -0.72 -18.77 5.81
CA GLN A 128 -1.06 -19.12 7.18
C GLN A 128 0.20 -19.07 8.08
N GLY A 129 0.06 -18.55 9.30
CA GLY A 129 1.15 -18.55 10.28
C GLY A 129 2.19 -17.43 10.08
N ASN A 130 3.47 -17.79 10.18
CA ASN A 130 4.61 -16.94 10.54
C ASN A 130 5.10 -16.02 9.41
N ALA A 131 4.19 -15.43 8.62
CA ALA A 131 4.50 -14.56 7.48
C ALA A 131 5.49 -13.44 7.83
N VAL A 132 5.46 -12.96 9.07
CA VAL A 132 6.42 -11.97 9.58
C VAL A 132 7.84 -12.56 9.69
N ARG A 133 8.00 -13.80 10.19
CA ARG A 133 9.33 -14.42 10.26
C ARG A 133 9.84 -14.86 8.90
N GLU A 134 8.98 -15.37 8.03
CA GLU A 134 9.36 -15.68 6.65
C GLU A 134 9.75 -14.41 5.89
N GLY A 135 9.00 -13.32 6.06
CA GLY A 135 9.34 -12.00 5.50
C GLY A 135 10.63 -11.43 6.10
N ALA A 136 10.87 -11.61 7.40
CA ALA A 136 12.12 -11.20 8.05
C ALA A 136 13.31 -12.02 7.55
N LEU A 137 13.14 -13.33 7.37
CA LEU A 137 14.15 -14.23 6.82
C LEU A 137 14.48 -13.88 5.36
N GLN A 138 13.45 -13.67 4.54
CA GLN A 138 13.64 -13.20 3.16
C GLN A 138 14.29 -11.82 3.09
N SER A 139 13.93 -10.89 3.99
CA SER A 139 14.55 -9.57 4.07
C SER A 139 16.02 -9.64 4.50
N ALA A 140 16.34 -10.50 5.48
CA ALA A 140 17.70 -10.76 5.91
C ALA A 140 18.53 -11.38 4.77
N LEU A 141 17.98 -12.38 4.08
CA LEU A 141 18.63 -13.04 2.94
C LEU A 141 18.82 -12.08 1.76
N ALA A 142 17.83 -11.26 1.44
CA ALA A 142 17.94 -10.24 0.39
C ALA A 142 19.01 -9.19 0.72
N THR A 143 19.17 -8.86 2.00
CA THR A 143 20.22 -7.94 2.47
C THR A 143 21.60 -8.57 2.36
N VAL A 144 21.80 -9.77 2.89
CA VAL A 144 23.06 -10.51 2.74
C VAL A 144 23.40 -10.73 1.25
N ARG A 145 22.41 -11.00 0.40
CA ARG A 145 22.64 -11.20 -1.04
C ARG A 145 23.06 -9.91 -1.74
N ARG A 146 22.50 -8.75 -1.36
CA ARG A 146 22.97 -7.43 -1.82
C ARG A 146 24.41 -7.16 -1.36
N ASP A 147 24.71 -7.44 -0.11
CA ASP A 147 26.00 -7.10 0.50
C ASP A 147 27.14 -8.02 0.00
N VAL A 148 26.86 -9.31 -0.22
CA VAL A 148 27.86 -10.32 -0.62
C VAL A 148 28.01 -10.40 -2.15
N PHE A 149 26.92 -10.27 -2.89
CA PHE A 149 26.94 -10.50 -4.34
C PHE A 149 26.72 -9.23 -5.17
N GLY A 150 26.50 -8.07 -4.55
CA GLY A 150 26.30 -6.80 -5.24
C GLY A 150 25.10 -6.79 -6.21
N VAL A 151 24.17 -7.75 -6.08
CA VAL A 151 23.08 -7.91 -7.04
C VAL A 151 22.05 -6.81 -6.81
N ASN A 152 22.21 -5.71 -7.55
CA ASN A 152 21.11 -4.81 -7.84
C ASN A 152 20.11 -5.61 -8.67
N THR A 153 19.09 -6.16 -8.01
CA THR A 153 17.92 -6.69 -8.73
C THR A 153 17.33 -5.50 -9.50
N PRO A 154 17.17 -5.58 -10.83
CA PRO A 154 16.54 -4.49 -11.56
C PRO A 154 15.14 -4.32 -10.99
N SER A 155 14.88 -3.17 -10.37
CA SER A 155 13.54 -2.75 -10.04
C SER A 155 12.76 -2.62 -11.35
N LEU A 156 11.54 -3.16 -11.40
CA LEU A 156 10.60 -2.96 -12.52
C LEU A 156 10.23 -1.47 -12.71
N LEU A 157 10.56 -0.63 -11.72
CA LEU A 157 10.59 0.82 -11.83
C LEU A 157 11.96 1.22 -12.39
N GLY A 158 11.95 1.69 -13.63
CA GLY A 158 13.14 1.98 -14.44
C GLY A 158 14.20 2.84 -13.75
N SER A 159 15.45 2.50 -14.05
CA SER A 159 16.66 3.26 -13.76
C SER A 159 16.50 4.73 -14.16
N ARG A 160 16.36 5.61 -13.16
CA ARG A 160 16.75 7.01 -13.34
C ARG A 160 18.27 7.02 -13.43
N ARG A 161 18.78 7.30 -14.64
CA ARG A 161 20.17 7.68 -14.89
C ARG A 161 20.61 8.66 -13.81
N SER A 162 21.48 8.20 -12.90
CA SER A 162 22.24 9.09 -12.03
C SER A 162 23.22 9.85 -12.92
N GLY A 163 22.95 11.15 -13.09
CA GLY A 163 23.88 12.08 -13.69
C GLY A 163 25.07 12.29 -12.75
N ALA A 164 26.20 11.68 -13.08
CA ALA A 164 27.51 12.11 -12.65
C ALA A 164 28.44 12.02 -13.86
N GLY A 165 28.24 12.95 -14.80
CA GLY A 165 29.22 13.20 -15.85
C GLY A 165 30.38 13.95 -15.22
N GLU A 166 31.44 13.23 -14.83
CA GLU A 166 32.76 13.83 -14.69
C GLU A 166 33.15 14.52 -16.01
N PRO A 167 33.85 15.66 -15.97
CA PRO A 167 34.22 16.39 -17.17
C PRO A 167 35.20 15.59 -18.03
N HIS A 168 34.75 15.13 -19.19
CA HIS A 168 35.62 14.59 -20.24
C HIS A 168 36.54 15.70 -20.78
N PRO A 169 37.83 15.42 -21.02
CA PRO A 169 38.74 16.39 -21.62
C PRO A 169 38.30 16.68 -23.06
N ILE A 170 38.14 17.97 -23.37
CA ILE A 170 37.90 18.44 -24.73
C ILE A 170 39.15 18.11 -25.55
N VAL A 171 39.05 17.11 -26.41
CA VAL A 171 40.01 16.87 -27.50
C VAL A 171 39.83 18.01 -28.51
N ALA A 172 40.87 18.83 -28.66
CA ALA A 172 40.92 19.88 -29.67
C ALA A 172 40.79 19.26 -31.07
N ILE A 173 39.77 19.69 -31.82
CA ILE A 173 39.62 19.39 -33.24
C ILE A 173 40.50 20.41 -34.00
N PRO A 174 41.50 20.00 -34.78
CA PRO A 174 42.27 20.93 -35.61
C PRO A 174 41.38 21.52 -36.71
N ASP A 175 41.34 22.85 -36.79
CA ASP A 175 40.61 23.62 -37.81
C ASP A 175 41.26 23.39 -39.18
N SER A 176 40.66 22.55 -40.02
CA SER A 176 41.06 22.37 -41.40
C SER A 176 40.49 23.52 -42.25
N ARG A 177 41.09 24.71 -42.14
CA ARG A 177 41.03 25.72 -43.19
C ARG A 177 42.35 25.75 -43.93
N THR A 178 42.27 25.26 -45.17
CA THR A 178 43.21 25.45 -46.25
C THR A 178 43.48 26.93 -46.54
N GLU A 179 44.74 27.34 -46.49
CA GLU A 179 45.28 28.40 -47.35
C GLU A 179 46.72 28.01 -47.75
N PRO A 180 47.07 27.92 -49.04
CA PRO A 180 48.43 27.61 -49.48
C PRO A 180 49.35 28.85 -49.42
N PRO A 181 50.67 28.69 -49.17
CA PRO A 181 51.59 29.81 -49.18
C PRO A 181 51.81 30.38 -50.59
N SER A 182 51.75 31.71 -50.68
CA SER A 182 52.11 32.55 -51.84
C SER A 182 53.54 32.31 -52.31
N PRO A 183 53.83 32.25 -53.62
CA PRO A 183 55.21 32.13 -54.12
C PRO A 183 55.97 33.46 -53.98
N ALA A 184 57.24 33.34 -53.57
CA ALA A 184 58.21 34.44 -53.55
C ALA A 184 58.64 34.85 -54.98
N PRO A 185 59.03 36.11 -55.22
CA PRO A 185 59.38 36.60 -56.55
C PRO A 185 60.74 36.03 -56.98
N THR A 186 60.82 35.55 -58.22
CA THR A 186 62.10 35.28 -58.89
C THR A 186 62.32 36.37 -59.94
N ASN A 187 63.55 36.87 -59.93
CA ASN A 187 64.14 37.90 -60.79
C ASN A 187 64.11 37.50 -62.28
#